data_AF-A0A0U3P8Q1-F1
#
_entry.id   AF-A0A0U3P8Q1-F1
#
_cell.length_a   1.000
_cell.length_b   1.000
_cell.length_c   1.000
_cell.angle_alpha   90.00
_cell.angle_beta   90.00
_cell.angle_gamma   90.00
#
_symmetry.space_group_name_H-M   'P 1'
#
loop_
_entity.id
_entity.type
_entity.pdbx_description
1 polymer ?
#
loop_
_entity_poly.entity_id
_entity_poly.type
_entity_poly.pdbx_seq_one_letter_code
_entity_poly.pdbx_strand_id
1 'polypeptide(L)'
;MAGRDDAVAVPLDNYGEFIGRLKSAAAKLTPRRDALSAALDAAGLLLDQNNAGVEFWGQRRTRVRQLLNLQAAKQQARTYRSLSELHEVALKMEQMFTNRAQRLQQVCSGIRARRDHINAALVELDKSTVKLASSRRIAQERENLSKIAADLSVSADNLSFGVPDPGLRDSLREAREAIILAEALLEVKGN
;
A
#
# COMPACT_ATOMS: atom_id res chain seq x y z
N MET A 1 33.52 -29.05 39.62
CA MET A 1 32.41 -28.19 40.09
C MET A 1 31.87 -27.46 38.88
N ALA A 2 30.66 -27.80 38.47
CA ALA A 2 29.98 -27.24 37.31
C ALA A 2 29.28 -25.94 37.73
N GLY A 3 29.65 -24.82 37.12
CA GLY A 3 28.86 -23.60 37.09
C GLY A 3 28.24 -23.50 35.70
N ARG A 4 27.02 -24.00 35.53
CA ARG A 4 26.20 -23.66 34.37
C ARG A 4 25.68 -22.25 34.64
N ASP A 5 26.20 -21.29 33.87
CA ASP A 5 25.50 -20.03 33.65
C ASP A 5 24.17 -20.38 32.99
N ASP A 6 23.11 -20.43 33.81
CA ASP A 6 21.74 -20.33 33.34
C ASP A 6 21.57 -18.91 32.79
N ALA A 7 22.04 -18.71 31.57
CA ALA A 7 21.65 -17.59 30.73
C ALA A 7 20.15 -17.71 30.52
N VAL A 8 19.39 -17.08 31.42
CA VAL A 8 17.96 -16.83 31.29
C VAL A 8 17.78 -16.21 29.91
N ALA A 9 17.29 -17.02 28.97
CA ALA A 9 16.95 -16.57 27.64
C ALA A 9 15.87 -15.51 27.79
N VAL A 10 16.28 -14.24 27.78
CA VAL A 10 15.37 -13.10 27.66
C VAL A 10 14.47 -13.42 26.49
N PRO A 11 13.13 -13.49 26.66
CA PRO A 11 12.23 -13.65 25.53
C PRO A 11 12.42 -12.41 24.67
N LEU A 12 13.27 -12.50 23.64
CA LEU A 12 13.42 -11.45 22.65
C LEU A 12 12.01 -11.21 22.09
N ASP A 13 11.49 -10.00 22.30
CA ASP A 13 10.23 -9.53 21.72
C ASP A 13 10.41 -9.37 20.22
N ASN A 14 10.52 -10.51 19.53
CA ASN A 14 10.71 -10.63 18.09
C ASN A 14 9.59 -9.87 17.36
N TYR A 15 8.37 -9.88 17.91
CA TYR A 15 7.24 -9.12 17.40
C TYR A 15 7.53 -7.62 17.34
N GLY A 16 8.11 -7.04 18.40
CA GLY A 16 8.52 -5.64 18.43
C GLY A 16 9.52 -5.29 17.34
N GLU A 17 10.53 -6.13 17.13
CA GLU A 17 11.54 -5.94 16.09
C GLU A 17 10.93 -6.03 14.67
N PHE A 18 10.10 -7.04 14.40
CA PHE A 18 9.43 -7.20 13.11
C PHE A 18 8.48 -6.04 12.81
N ILE A 19 7.69 -5.60 13.80
CA ILE A 19 6.83 -4.42 13.66
C ILE A 19 7.68 -3.17 13.38
N GLY A 20 8.81 -3.01 14.07
CA GLY A 20 9.76 -1.92 13.83
C GLY A 20 10.29 -1.92 12.39
N ARG A 21 10.67 -3.09 11.85
CA ARG A 21 11.13 -3.25 10.47
C ARG A 21 10.02 -2.90 9.45
N LEU A 22 8.78 -3.34 9.67
CA LEU A 22 7.64 -3.01 8.82
C LEU A 22 7.37 -1.50 8.81
N LYS A 23 7.35 -0.85 9.99
CA LYS A 23 7.19 0.61 10.11
C LYS A 23 8.33 1.37 9.43
N SER A 24 9.57 0.91 9.56
CA SER A 24 10.72 1.50 8.86
C SER A 24 10.59 1.37 7.35
N ALA A 25 10.15 0.22 6.84
CA ALA A 25 9.90 0.02 5.42
C ALA A 25 8.79 0.96 4.91
N ALA A 26 7.67 1.08 5.64
CA ALA A 26 6.60 2.02 5.31
C ALA A 26 7.10 3.47 5.30
N ALA A 27 7.88 3.88 6.31
CA ALA A 27 8.47 5.21 6.40
C ALA A 27 9.43 5.54 5.24
N LYS A 28 10.08 4.53 4.65
CA LYS A 28 10.93 4.71 3.44
C LYS A 28 10.10 4.80 2.14
N LEU A 29 8.93 4.16 2.10
CA LEU A 29 8.06 4.13 0.92
C LEU A 29 7.15 5.36 0.82
N THR A 30 6.68 5.90 1.95
CA THR A 30 5.79 7.07 1.99
C THR A 30 6.38 8.29 1.24
N PRO A 31 7.64 8.74 1.51
CA PRO A 31 8.21 9.88 0.78
C PRO A 31 8.36 9.61 -0.72
N ARG A 32 8.59 8.36 -1.13
CA ARG A 32 8.68 7.97 -2.53
C ARG A 32 7.32 8.05 -3.22
N ARG A 33 6.26 7.59 -2.55
CA ARG A 33 4.87 7.76 -3.02
C ARG A 33 4.55 9.24 -3.18
N ASP A 34 4.89 10.06 -2.20
CA ASP A 34 4.57 11.50 -2.21
C ASP A 34 5.32 12.23 -3.33
N ALA A 35 6.60 11.89 -3.54
CA ALA A 35 7.36 12.39 -4.68
C ALA A 35 6.76 11.95 -6.04
N LEU A 36 6.27 10.71 -6.16
CA LEU A 36 5.56 10.26 -7.36
C LEU A 36 4.24 10.99 -7.58
N SER A 37 3.50 11.31 -6.51
CA SER A 37 2.28 12.13 -6.60
C SER A 37 2.59 13.54 -7.11
N ALA A 38 3.58 14.22 -6.51
CA ALA A 38 3.99 15.55 -6.97
C ALA A 38 4.51 15.53 -8.43
N ALA A 39 5.27 14.50 -8.81
CA ALA A 39 5.72 14.33 -10.18
C ALA A 39 4.56 14.08 -11.15
N LEU A 40 3.52 13.34 -10.73
CA LEU A 40 2.33 13.10 -11.53
C LEU A 40 1.53 14.38 -11.74
N ASP A 41 1.39 15.21 -10.71
CA ASP A 41 0.69 16.50 -10.81
C ASP A 41 1.42 17.44 -11.79
N ALA A 42 2.75 17.54 -11.66
CA ALA A 42 3.55 18.34 -12.59
C ALA A 42 3.48 17.82 -14.03
N ALA A 43 3.57 16.49 -14.22
CA ALA A 43 3.43 15.87 -15.54
C ALA A 43 2.02 16.05 -16.13
N GLY A 44 0.99 16.06 -15.28
CA GLY A 44 -0.40 16.35 -15.64
C GLY A 44 -0.54 17.76 -16.20
N LEU A 45 -0.01 18.77 -15.49
CA LEU A 45 -0.02 20.15 -15.98
C LEU A 45 0.68 20.30 -17.33
N LEU A 46 1.83 19.64 -17.52
CA LEU A 46 2.53 19.65 -18.81
C LEU A 46 1.71 18.97 -19.91
N LEU A 47 1.02 17.88 -19.59
CA LEU A 47 0.16 17.18 -20.55
C LEU A 47 -0.99 18.10 -21.00
N ASP A 48 -1.66 18.76 -20.05
CA ASP A 48 -2.75 19.69 -20.35
C ASP A 48 -2.28 20.87 -21.20
N GLN A 49 -1.11 21.44 -20.89
CA GLN A 49 -0.49 22.48 -21.70
C GLN A 49 -0.19 22.00 -23.12
N ASN A 50 0.29 20.76 -23.29
CA ASN A 50 0.58 20.24 -24.61
C ASN A 50 -0.70 19.94 -25.40
N ASN A 51 -1.74 19.44 -24.75
CA ASN A 51 -3.06 19.23 -25.36
C ASN A 51 -3.68 20.55 -25.83
N ALA A 52 -3.66 21.59 -25.00
CA ALA A 52 -4.08 22.93 -25.39
C ALA A 52 -3.24 23.45 -26.59
N GLY A 53 -1.94 23.18 -26.59
CA GLY A 53 -1.06 23.46 -27.73
C GLY A 53 -1.50 22.78 -29.02
N VAL A 54 -1.87 21.49 -28.97
CA VAL A 54 -2.42 20.75 -30.13
C VAL A 54 -3.67 21.45 -30.65
N GLU A 55 -4.61 21.79 -29.76
CA GLU A 55 -5.86 22.45 -30.14
C GLU A 55 -5.62 23.81 -30.80
N PHE A 56 -4.81 24.67 -30.19
CA PHE A 56 -4.52 26.00 -30.74
C PHE A 56 -3.81 25.94 -32.09
N TRP A 57 -2.83 25.04 -32.25
CA TRP A 57 -2.15 24.87 -33.52
C TRP A 57 -3.05 24.24 -34.58
N GLY A 58 -3.94 23.32 -34.20
CA GLY A 58 -4.97 22.76 -35.10
C GLY A 58 -5.98 23.80 -35.58
N GLN A 59 -6.45 24.66 -34.68
CA GLN A 59 -7.32 25.80 -35.02
C GLN A 59 -6.61 26.77 -35.97
N ARG A 60 -5.36 27.13 -35.65
CA ARG A 60 -4.54 28.01 -36.51
C ARG A 60 -4.32 27.40 -37.88
N ARG A 61 -3.97 26.12 -37.96
CA ARG A 61 -3.79 25.38 -39.22
C ARG A 61 -5.05 25.41 -40.07
N THR A 62 -6.20 25.16 -39.45
CA THR A 62 -7.51 25.20 -40.11
C THR A 62 -7.81 26.60 -40.66
N ARG A 63 -7.60 27.65 -39.86
CA ARG A 63 -7.81 29.04 -40.28
C ARG A 63 -6.89 29.44 -41.44
N VAL A 64 -5.60 29.09 -41.38
CA VAL A 64 -4.65 29.39 -42.46
C VAL A 64 -5.03 28.64 -43.73
N ARG A 65 -5.49 27.38 -43.64
CA ARG A 65 -5.98 26.61 -44.79
C ARG A 65 -7.18 27.29 -45.46
N GLN A 66 -8.13 27.80 -44.68
CA GLN A 66 -9.27 28.55 -45.21
C GLN A 66 -8.80 29.81 -45.96
N LEU A 67 -7.85 30.55 -45.40
CA LEU A 67 -7.27 31.73 -46.06
C LEU A 67 -6.52 31.35 -47.34
N LEU A 68 -5.77 30.25 -47.36
CA LEU A 68 -5.10 29.75 -48.56
C LEU A 68 -6.09 29.45 -49.69
N ASN A 69 -7.20 28.78 -49.37
CA ASN A 69 -8.24 28.47 -50.36
C ASN A 69 -8.86 29.74 -50.94
N LEU A 70 -9.10 30.76 -50.11
CA LEU A 70 -9.62 32.06 -50.55
C LEU A 70 -8.63 32.83 -51.43
N GLN A 71 -7.33 32.76 -51.12
CA GLN A 71 -6.30 33.50 -51.86
C GLN A 71 -5.88 32.80 -53.15
N ALA A 72 -5.97 31.47 -53.20
CA ALA A 72 -5.78 30.71 -54.44
C ALA A 72 -6.75 31.19 -55.53
N ALA A 73 -8.01 31.46 -55.16
CA ALA A 73 -9.02 32.01 -56.08
C ALA A 73 -8.72 33.45 -56.55
N LYS A 74 -7.93 34.22 -55.78
CA LYS A 74 -7.61 35.64 -56.05
C LYS A 74 -6.27 35.85 -56.78
N GLN A 75 -5.52 34.78 -57.07
CA GLN A 75 -4.22 34.81 -57.77
C GLN A 75 -3.15 35.74 -57.13
N GLN A 76 -3.23 36.00 -55.83
CA GLN A 76 -2.24 36.82 -55.11
C GLN A 76 -1.03 35.99 -54.65
N ALA A 77 -0.03 35.85 -55.53
CA ALA A 77 1.12 34.95 -55.33
C ALA A 77 1.93 35.19 -54.03
N ARG A 78 2.19 36.46 -53.67
CA ARG A 78 3.00 36.80 -52.48
C ARG A 78 2.28 36.44 -51.18
N THR A 79 1.01 36.83 -51.06
CA THR A 79 0.16 36.50 -49.91
C THR A 79 0.00 34.98 -49.78
N TYR A 80 -0.21 34.29 -50.90
CA TYR A 80 -0.31 32.84 -50.94
C TYR A 80 0.95 32.16 -50.38
N ARG A 81 2.16 32.55 -50.84
CA ARG A 81 3.42 32.00 -50.32
C ARG A 81 3.53 32.15 -48.80
N SER A 82 3.28 33.36 -48.28
CA SER A 82 3.36 33.60 -46.82
C SER A 82 2.36 32.77 -46.01
N LEU A 83 1.14 32.56 -46.53
CA LEU A 83 0.15 31.71 -45.89
C LEU A 83 0.54 30.23 -45.97
N SER A 84 1.19 29.79 -47.05
CA SER A 84 1.69 28.42 -47.19
C SER A 84 2.78 28.12 -46.16
N GLU A 85 3.74 29.04 -45.98
CA GLU A 85 4.77 28.94 -44.95
C GLU A 85 4.14 28.88 -43.54
N LEU A 86 3.15 29.72 -43.25
CA LEU A 86 2.41 29.68 -41.99
C LEU A 86 1.64 28.36 -41.79
N HIS A 87 1.09 27.78 -42.87
CA HIS A 87 0.40 26.50 -42.81
C HIS A 87 1.36 25.37 -42.45
N GLU A 88 2.55 25.35 -43.07
CA GLU A 88 3.59 24.37 -42.77
C GLU A 88 4.08 24.47 -41.33
N VAL A 89 4.31 25.69 -40.83
CA VAL A 89 4.69 25.91 -39.43
C VAL A 89 3.60 25.38 -38.51
N ALA A 90 2.33 25.71 -38.79
CA ALA A 90 1.22 25.25 -37.96
C ALA A 90 1.11 23.70 -37.95
N LEU A 91 1.32 23.06 -39.09
CA LEU A 91 1.35 21.60 -39.21
C LEU A 91 2.50 20.98 -38.39
N LYS A 92 3.71 21.52 -38.50
CA LYS A 92 4.88 21.05 -37.75
C LYS A 92 4.68 21.23 -36.24
N MET A 93 4.11 22.35 -35.83
CA MET A 93 3.88 22.64 -34.41
C MET A 93 2.77 21.75 -33.84
N GLU A 94 1.64 21.58 -34.53
CA GLU A 94 0.58 20.64 -34.12
C GLU A 94 1.16 19.23 -33.93
N GLN A 95 1.94 18.73 -34.89
CA GLN A 95 2.59 17.42 -34.77
C GLN A 95 3.57 17.35 -33.60
N MET A 96 4.36 18.39 -33.37
CA MET A 96 5.30 18.45 -32.24
C MET A 96 4.57 18.35 -30.90
N PHE A 97 3.49 19.11 -30.72
CA PHE A 97 2.68 19.09 -29.51
C PHE A 97 1.98 17.74 -29.32
N THR A 98 1.45 17.14 -30.39
CA THR A 98 0.86 15.80 -30.36
C THR A 98 1.87 14.75 -29.89
N ASN A 99 3.08 14.75 -30.46
CA ASN A 99 4.13 13.81 -30.07
C ASN A 99 4.56 14.02 -28.60
N ARG A 100 4.62 15.28 -28.14
CA ARG A 100 4.94 15.60 -26.74
C ARG A 100 3.84 15.15 -25.79
N ALA A 101 2.57 15.40 -26.12
CA ALA A 101 1.42 14.94 -25.34
C ALA A 101 1.41 13.41 -25.21
N GLN A 102 1.64 12.67 -26.30
CA GLN A 102 1.73 11.21 -26.28
C GLN A 102 2.84 10.70 -25.35
N ARG A 103 4.05 11.30 -25.42
CA ARG A 103 5.15 10.93 -24.51
C ARG A 103 4.81 11.25 -23.05
N LEU A 104 4.22 12.41 -22.79
CA LEU A 104 3.80 12.79 -21.44
C LEU A 104 2.72 11.85 -20.90
N GLN A 105 1.79 11.40 -21.74
CA GLN A 105 0.78 10.42 -21.35
C GLN A 105 1.42 9.08 -20.94
N GLN A 106 2.44 8.62 -21.64
CA GLN A 106 3.23 7.44 -21.27
C GLN A 106 4.00 7.64 -19.95
N VAL A 107 4.57 8.82 -19.73
CA VAL A 107 5.24 9.16 -18.46
C VAL A 107 4.22 9.14 -17.31
N CYS A 108 3.08 9.79 -17.48
CA CYS A 108 1.99 9.82 -16.48
C CYS A 108 1.50 8.41 -16.15
N SER A 109 1.31 7.54 -17.14
CA SER A 109 0.88 6.15 -16.89
C SER A 109 1.95 5.36 -16.13
N GLY A 110 3.23 5.52 -16.49
CA GLY A 110 4.34 4.90 -15.77
C GLY A 110 4.47 5.36 -14.32
N ILE A 111 4.30 6.66 -14.05
CA ILE A 111 4.31 7.22 -12.70
C ILE A 111 3.11 6.67 -11.88
N ARG A 112 1.91 6.65 -12.46
CA ARG A 112 0.71 6.09 -11.82
C ARG A 112 0.92 4.62 -11.44
N ALA A 113 1.37 3.79 -12.37
CA ALA A 113 1.61 2.37 -12.11
C ALA A 113 2.61 2.16 -10.95
N ARG A 114 3.71 2.93 -10.90
CA ARG A 114 4.68 2.87 -9.79
C ARG A 114 4.08 3.32 -8.47
N ARG A 115 3.31 4.42 -8.48
CA ARG A 115 2.64 4.93 -7.28
C ARG A 115 1.64 3.90 -6.75
N ASP A 116 0.85 3.30 -7.62
CA ASP A 116 -0.17 2.32 -7.25
C ASP A 116 0.47 1.04 -6.69
N HIS A 117 1.62 0.62 -7.23
CA HIS A 117 2.42 -0.46 -6.66
C HIS A 117 2.92 -0.13 -5.24
N ILE A 118 3.41 1.10 -5.01
CA ILE A 118 3.81 1.54 -3.65
C ILE A 118 2.60 1.60 -2.72
N ASN A 119 1.45 2.08 -3.19
CA ASN A 119 0.22 2.11 -2.39
C ASN A 119 -0.21 0.69 -1.98
N ALA A 120 -0.18 -0.27 -2.90
CA ALA A 120 -0.46 -1.66 -2.59
C ALA A 120 0.51 -2.21 -1.53
N ALA A 121 1.82 -1.96 -1.70
CA ALA A 121 2.83 -2.36 -0.72
C ALA A 121 2.60 -1.73 0.66
N LEU A 122 2.25 -0.44 0.73
CA LEU A 122 1.94 0.23 2.00
C LEU A 122 0.72 -0.39 2.70
N VAL A 123 -0.33 -0.73 1.95
CA VAL A 123 -1.51 -1.43 2.49
C VAL A 123 -1.14 -2.82 3.00
N GLU A 124 -0.31 -3.57 2.27
CA GLU A 124 0.18 -4.89 2.67
C GLU A 124 1.00 -4.82 3.98
N LEU A 125 1.87 -3.82 4.10
CA LEU A 125 2.70 -3.57 5.29
C LEU A 125 1.84 -3.21 6.51
N ASP A 126 0.81 -2.39 6.32
CA ASP A 126 -0.13 -2.02 7.38
C ASP A 126 -0.93 -3.24 7.87
N LYS A 127 -1.49 -4.03 6.95
CA LYS A 127 -2.15 -5.31 7.27
C LYS A 127 -1.22 -6.25 8.04
N SER A 128 0.02 -6.39 7.60
CA SER A 128 1.02 -7.25 8.27
C SER A 128 1.35 -6.74 9.67
N THR A 129 1.42 -5.41 9.84
CA THR A 129 1.65 -4.78 11.14
C THR A 129 0.51 -5.05 12.11
N VAL A 130 -0.74 -4.88 11.66
CA VAL A 130 -1.94 -5.18 12.47
C VAL A 130 -1.98 -6.66 12.86
N LYS A 131 -1.72 -7.57 11.90
CA LYS A 131 -1.65 -9.02 12.17
C LYS A 131 -0.60 -9.33 13.24
N LEU A 132 0.62 -8.84 13.09
CA LEU A 132 1.68 -9.08 14.09
C LEU A 132 1.33 -8.50 15.46
N ALA A 133 0.71 -7.32 15.51
CA ALA A 133 0.24 -6.74 16.77
C ALA A 133 -0.83 -7.61 17.44
N SER A 134 -1.78 -8.16 16.67
CA SER A 134 -2.77 -9.11 17.20
C SER A 134 -2.12 -10.41 17.68
N SER A 135 -1.18 -10.97 16.92
CA SER A 135 -0.46 -12.20 17.29
C SER A 135 0.36 -12.00 18.56
N ARG A 136 1.03 -10.85 18.69
CA ARG A 136 1.76 -10.48 19.91
C ARG A 136 0.84 -10.45 21.13
N ARG A 137 -0.35 -9.83 21.00
CA ARG A 137 -1.33 -9.75 22.09
C ARG A 137 -1.81 -11.14 22.51
N ILE A 138 -2.15 -12.01 21.57
CA ILE A 138 -2.58 -13.39 21.86
C ILE A 138 -1.45 -14.18 22.53
N ALA A 139 -0.20 -14.01 22.08
CA ALA A 139 0.95 -14.66 22.69
C ALA A 139 1.15 -14.23 24.15
N GLN A 140 1.00 -12.93 24.44
CA GLN A 140 1.04 -12.38 25.79
C GLN A 140 -0.11 -12.91 26.66
N GLU A 141 -1.32 -12.99 26.12
CA GLU A 141 -2.48 -13.57 26.81
C GLU A 141 -2.24 -15.05 27.17
N ARG A 142 -1.69 -15.84 26.25
CA ARG A 142 -1.31 -17.25 26.50
C ARG A 142 -0.22 -17.40 27.56
N GLU A 143 0.81 -16.55 27.51
CA GLU A 143 1.87 -16.54 28.52
C GLU A 143 1.32 -16.20 29.91
N ASN A 144 0.41 -15.23 29.99
CA ASN A 144 -0.25 -14.87 31.25
C ASN A 144 -1.13 -16.00 31.78
N LEU A 145 -1.93 -16.65 30.92
CA LEU A 145 -2.72 -17.82 31.31
C LEU A 145 -1.84 -18.98 31.78
N SER A 146 -0.71 -19.23 31.11
CA SER A 146 0.25 -20.25 31.52
C SER A 146 0.86 -19.94 32.88
N LYS A 147 1.18 -18.67 33.17
CA LYS A 147 1.69 -18.24 34.48
C LYS A 147 0.64 -18.44 35.58
N ILE A 148 -0.59 -18.01 35.34
CA ILE A 148 -1.71 -18.20 36.30
C ILE A 148 -1.95 -19.70 36.55
N ALA A 149 -1.93 -20.54 35.51
CA ALA A 149 -2.07 -21.98 35.67
C ALA A 149 -0.93 -22.60 36.49
N ALA A 150 0.32 -22.14 36.28
CA ALA A 150 1.47 -22.57 37.07
C ALA A 150 1.33 -22.13 38.55
N ASP A 151 0.95 -20.87 38.81
CA ASP A 151 0.72 -20.34 40.15
C ASP A 151 -0.40 -21.09 40.90
N LEU A 152 -1.50 -21.41 40.20
CA LEU A 152 -2.59 -22.22 40.73
C LEU A 152 -2.14 -23.66 41.04
N SER A 153 -1.22 -24.24 40.27
CA SER A 153 -0.71 -25.59 40.49
C SER A 153 0.27 -25.69 41.68
N VAL A 154 1.03 -24.63 41.97
CA VAL A 154 1.95 -24.56 43.13
C VAL A 154 1.20 -24.28 44.44
N SER A 155 0.02 -23.64 44.37
CA SER A 155 -0.82 -23.35 45.54
C SER A 155 -1.50 -24.59 46.16
N ALA A 156 -1.33 -25.78 45.59
CA ALA A 156 -1.89 -27.03 46.12
C ALA A 156 -1.11 -27.63 47.29
N ASP A 157 0.18 -27.29 47.45
CA ASP A 157 1.02 -27.85 48.54
C ASP A 157 0.84 -27.11 49.88
N ASN A 158 0.16 -25.96 49.88
CA ASN A 158 -0.14 -25.19 51.11
C ASN A 158 -1.59 -25.33 51.61
N LEU A 159 -2.41 -26.17 50.96
CA LEU A 159 -3.75 -26.54 51.43
C LEU A 159 -3.74 -27.94 52.04
N SER A 160 -2.84 -28.16 52.99
CA SER A 160 -3.10 -29.16 54.03
C SER A 160 -4.19 -28.57 54.92
N PHE A 161 -5.44 -28.96 54.70
CA PHE A 161 -6.48 -29.21 55.71
C PHE A 161 -7.84 -29.33 55.01
N GLY A 162 -8.33 -30.56 54.87
CA GLY A 162 -9.73 -30.82 54.50
C GLY A 162 -9.86 -32.02 53.58
N VAL A 163 -10.61 -33.02 54.05
CA VAL A 163 -10.99 -34.26 53.37
C VAL A 163 -11.22 -34.07 51.86
N PRO A 164 -10.74 -35.00 50.99
CA PRO A 164 -10.99 -34.90 49.55
C PRO A 164 -12.50 -34.98 49.30
N ASP A 165 -13.12 -33.88 48.87
CA ASP A 165 -14.49 -33.87 48.39
C ASP A 165 -14.55 -34.67 47.06
N PRO A 166 -15.19 -35.85 47.04
CA PRO A 166 -15.25 -36.68 45.83
C PRO A 166 -15.98 -35.99 44.68
N GLY A 167 -16.95 -35.11 44.99
CA GLY A 167 -17.76 -34.41 43.99
C GLY A 167 -16.96 -33.40 43.17
N LEU A 168 -15.94 -32.78 43.77
CA LEU A 168 -15.11 -31.78 43.11
C LEU A 168 -14.29 -32.39 41.96
N ARG A 169 -13.82 -33.63 42.10
CA ARG A 169 -13.06 -34.32 41.05
C ARG A 169 -13.93 -34.62 39.83
N ASP A 170 -15.17 -35.01 40.06
CA ASP A 170 -16.13 -35.29 38.99
C ASP A 170 -16.53 -33.99 38.27
N SER A 171 -16.78 -32.90 39.02
CA SER A 171 -17.06 -31.58 38.42
C SER A 171 -15.87 -30.99 37.65
N LEU A 172 -14.63 -31.21 38.12
CA LEU A 172 -13.43 -30.77 37.38
C LEU A 172 -13.20 -31.60 36.10
N ARG A 173 -13.57 -32.88 36.11
CA ARG A 173 -13.55 -33.73 34.91
C ARG A 173 -14.58 -33.25 33.90
N GLU A 174 -15.82 -33.00 34.32
CA GLU A 174 -16.87 -32.44 33.45
C GLU A 174 -16.48 -31.06 32.89
N ALA A 175 -15.90 -30.18 33.70
CA ALA A 175 -15.45 -28.87 33.25
C ALA A 175 -14.34 -28.99 32.19
N ARG A 176 -13.43 -29.95 32.34
CA ARG A 176 -12.36 -30.21 31.37
C ARG A 176 -12.89 -30.78 30.06
N GLU A 177 -13.88 -31.67 30.13
CA GLU A 177 -14.57 -32.21 28.95
C GLU A 177 -15.34 -31.10 28.21
N ALA A 178 -16.02 -30.20 28.93
CA ALA A 178 -16.72 -29.07 28.34
C ALA A 178 -15.79 -28.09 27.61
N ILE A 179 -14.58 -27.85 28.15
CA ILE A 179 -13.55 -27.01 27.51
C ILE A 179 -13.08 -27.65 26.19
N ILE A 180 -12.76 -28.95 26.20
CA ILE A 180 -12.34 -29.69 25.00
C ILE A 180 -13.44 -29.64 23.92
N LEU A 181 -14.70 -29.77 24.32
CA LEU A 181 -15.85 -29.73 23.41
C LEU A 181 -16.07 -28.33 22.83
N ALA A 182 -15.87 -27.27 23.62
CA ALA A 182 -15.92 -25.89 23.16
C ALA A 182 -14.77 -25.56 22.19
N GLU A 183 -13.56 -26.05 22.44
CA GLU A 183 -12.42 -25.91 21.53
C GLU A 183 -12.67 -26.62 20.20
N ALA A 184 -13.22 -27.84 20.23
CA ALA A 184 -13.59 -28.58 19.02
C ALA A 184 -14.67 -27.86 18.19
N LEU A 185 -15.66 -27.22 18.84
CA LEU A 185 -16.68 -26.43 18.15
C LEU A 185 -16.13 -25.14 17.52
N LEU A 186 -15.13 -24.51 18.15
CA LEU A 186 -14.45 -23.34 17.59
C LEU A 186 -13.59 -23.71 16.38
N GLU A 187 -12.92 -24.87 16.39
CA GLU A 187 -12.16 -25.37 15.24
C GLU A 187 -13.07 -25.75 14.05
N VAL A 188 -14.25 -26.32 14.30
CA VAL A 188 -15.21 -26.69 13.24
C VAL A 188 -15.90 -25.46 12.62
N LYS A 189 -16.09 -24.37 13.37
CA LYS A 189 -16.67 -23.11 12.87
C LYS A 189 -15.66 -22.20 12.16
N GLY A 190 -14.37 -22.52 12.25
CA GLY A 190 -13.25 -21.78 11.63
C GLY A 190 -12.89 -22.24 10.21
N ASN A 191 -13.54 -23.29 9.68
CA ASN A 191 -13.41 -23.78 8.31
C ASN A 191 -14.62 -23.43 7.46
#